data_AF-A0A3B9UH67-F1
#
_entry.id   AF-A0A3B9UH67-F1
#
_cell.length_a   1.000
_cell.length_b   1.000
_cell.length_c   1.000
_cell.angle_alpha   90.00
_cell.angle_beta   90.00
_cell.angle_gamma   90.00
#
_symmetry.space_group_name_H-M   'P 1'
#
loop_
_entity.id
_entity.type
_entity.pdbx_description
1 polymer ?
#
loop_
_entity_poly.entity_id
_entity_poly.type
_entity_poly.pdbx_seq_one_letter_code
_entity_poly.pdbx_strand_id
1 'polypeptide(L)'
;MNYTTLSQRIETAGHGLCVGLDPDPSKLPARTDLASFCIGIIDATAHVAIAYKPNFAFFEALGRPGWDALDAVTAHLRELPQKPLLIADAKRGDIGNTASRYAQGILEVMGYDAITVAPYMGRDSVEPFLRDGKWV
;
A
#
# COMPACT_ATOMS: atom_id res chain seq x y z
N MET A 1 9.04 -7.10 4.26
CA MET A 1 9.11 -8.57 3.99
C MET A 1 10.16 -8.84 2.91
N ASN A 2 10.95 -9.93 2.95
CA ASN A 2 11.94 -10.25 1.90
C ASN A 2 11.44 -11.32 0.90
N TYR A 3 12.17 -11.55 -0.19
CA TYR A 3 11.78 -12.45 -1.27
C TYR A 3 11.51 -13.87 -0.79
N THR A 4 12.44 -14.46 -0.04
CA THR A 4 12.29 -15.82 0.47
C THR A 4 11.03 -15.96 1.33
N THR A 5 10.77 -15.01 2.24
CA THR A 5 9.55 -15.03 3.05
C THR A 5 8.28 -14.90 2.20
N LEU A 6 8.28 -14.03 1.20
CA LEU A 6 7.12 -13.83 0.32
C LEU A 6 6.84 -15.08 -0.53
N SER A 7 7.86 -15.63 -1.18
CA SER A 7 7.75 -16.86 -2.00
C SER A 7 7.23 -18.03 -1.17
N GLN A 8 7.79 -18.26 0.02
CA GLN A 8 7.34 -19.34 0.90
C GLN A 8 5.89 -19.17 1.34
N ARG A 9 5.44 -17.93 1.61
CA ARG A 9 4.03 -17.65 1.95
C ARG A 9 3.09 -17.95 0.78
N ILE A 10 3.47 -17.54 -0.44
CA ILE A 10 2.70 -17.80 -1.66
C ILE A 10 2.59 -19.31 -1.91
N GLU A 11 3.70 -20.03 -1.81
CA GLU A 11 3.75 -21.50 -1.99
C GLU A 11 2.88 -22.21 -0.95
N THR A 12 2.99 -21.82 0.32
CA THR A 12 2.22 -22.41 1.42
C THR A 12 0.71 -22.16 1.26
N ALA A 13 0.34 -20.96 0.84
CA ALA A 13 -1.06 -20.60 0.61
C ALA A 13 -1.63 -21.20 -0.69
N GLY A 14 -0.77 -21.59 -1.64
CA GLY A 14 -1.16 -22.04 -2.98
C GLY A 14 -1.67 -20.91 -3.89
N HIS A 15 -1.52 -19.64 -3.48
CA HIS A 15 -1.95 -18.47 -4.24
C HIS A 15 -1.19 -17.20 -3.84
N GLY A 16 -1.19 -16.19 -4.72
CA GLY A 16 -0.59 -14.86 -4.47
C GLY A 16 -1.61 -13.74 -4.32
N LEU A 17 -2.71 -13.97 -3.59
CA LEU A 17 -3.80 -12.99 -3.48
C LEU A 17 -3.30 -11.64 -2.91
N CYS A 18 -3.45 -10.59 -3.71
CA CYS A 18 -3.23 -9.20 -3.33
C CYS A 18 -4.58 -8.46 -3.34
N VAL A 19 -5.01 -7.97 -2.18
CA VAL A 19 -6.28 -7.28 -2.03
C VAL A 19 -6.08 -5.78 -2.26
N GLY A 20 -6.76 -5.23 -3.27
CA GLY A 20 -6.79 -3.79 -3.53
C GLY A 20 -7.73 -3.05 -2.59
N LEU A 21 -7.32 -1.86 -2.13
CA LEU A 21 -8.17 -0.97 -1.33
C LEU A 21 -8.34 0.36 -2.09
N ASP A 22 -9.41 0.41 -2.87
CA ASP A 22 -9.72 1.49 -3.82
C ASP A 22 -11.12 2.07 -3.48
N PRO A 23 -11.32 2.66 -2.29
CA PRO A 23 -12.65 2.99 -1.80
C PRO A 23 -13.26 4.17 -2.56
N ASP A 24 -14.48 3.98 -3.07
CA ASP A 24 -15.27 5.00 -3.73
C ASP A 24 -16.40 5.43 -2.80
N PRO A 25 -16.39 6.67 -2.24
CA PRO A 25 -17.40 7.18 -1.32
C PRO A 25 -18.85 6.97 -1.79
N SER A 26 -19.10 6.98 -3.09
CA SER A 26 -20.44 6.78 -3.66
C SER A 26 -20.98 5.36 -3.50
N LYS A 27 -20.10 4.39 -3.20
CA LYS A 27 -20.42 2.97 -3.04
C LYS A 27 -20.38 2.51 -1.59
N LEU A 28 -20.12 3.41 -0.64
CA LEU A 28 -20.11 3.08 0.77
C LEU A 28 -21.53 2.76 1.25
N PRO A 29 -21.70 1.76 2.12
CA PRO A 29 -22.95 1.58 2.86
C PRO A 29 -23.29 2.85 3.65
N ALA A 30 -24.60 3.08 3.84
CA ALA A 30 -25.06 4.26 4.57
C ALA A 30 -24.47 4.30 5.99
N ARG A 31 -23.96 5.49 6.39
CA ARG A 31 -23.38 5.78 7.71
C ARG A 31 -22.06 5.04 8.03
N THR A 32 -21.39 4.48 7.03
CA THR A 32 -20.04 3.92 7.20
C THR A 32 -19.00 4.96 6.76
N ASP A 33 -17.98 5.21 7.58
CA ASP A 33 -16.84 6.03 7.17
C ASP A 33 -15.83 5.20 6.33
N LEU A 34 -14.96 5.90 5.58
CA LEU A 34 -14.03 5.29 4.64
C LEU A 34 -13.07 4.29 5.30
N ALA A 35 -12.54 4.62 6.48
CA ALA A 35 -11.58 3.79 7.19
C ALA A 35 -12.25 2.51 7.68
N SER A 36 -13.40 2.63 8.33
CA SER A 36 -14.20 1.48 8.79
C SER A 36 -14.58 0.56 7.64
N PHE A 37 -14.91 1.11 6.46
CA PHE A 37 -15.21 0.31 5.28
C PHE A 37 -13.99 -0.51 4.82
N CYS A 38 -12.83 0.13 4.67
CA CYS A 38 -11.60 -0.56 4.28
C CYS A 38 -11.15 -1.60 5.32
N ILE A 39 -11.24 -1.27 6.61
CA ILE A 39 -10.91 -2.20 7.71
C ILE A 39 -11.83 -3.41 7.69
N GLY A 40 -13.13 -3.24 7.44
CA GLY A 40 -14.06 -4.36 7.29
C GLY A 40 -13.69 -5.31 6.14
N ILE A 41 -13.22 -4.77 5.01
CA ILE A 41 -12.69 -5.59 3.90
C ILE A 41 -11.44 -6.37 4.37
N ILE A 42 -10.51 -5.67 5.03
CA ILE A 42 -9.28 -6.26 5.55
C ILE A 42 -9.59 -7.43 6.50
N ASP A 43 -10.48 -7.24 7.46
CA ASP A 43 -10.84 -8.26 8.43
C ASP A 43 -11.48 -9.48 7.75
N ALA A 44 -12.32 -9.24 6.75
CA ALA A 44 -12.95 -10.30 5.97
C ALA A 44 -11.93 -11.09 5.12
N THR A 45 -10.85 -10.48 4.65
CA THR A 45 -9.88 -11.13 3.74
C THR A 45 -8.53 -11.46 4.37
N ALA A 46 -8.30 -11.07 5.63
CA ALA A 46 -7.04 -11.21 6.36
C ALA A 46 -6.49 -12.64 6.37
N HIS A 47 -7.37 -13.63 6.42
CA HIS A 47 -7.04 -15.05 6.49
C HIS A 47 -6.45 -15.64 5.19
N VAL A 48 -6.63 -14.96 4.04
CA VAL A 48 -6.15 -15.41 2.72
C VAL A 48 -5.25 -14.38 2.02
N ALA A 49 -5.27 -13.11 2.42
CA ALA A 49 -4.48 -12.08 1.75
C ALA A 49 -2.97 -12.24 2.03
N ILE A 50 -2.16 -12.30 0.96
CA ILE A 50 -0.70 -12.22 1.04
C ILE A 50 -0.24 -10.76 1.12
N ALA A 51 -0.94 -9.89 0.41
CA ALA A 51 -0.64 -8.48 0.30
C ALA A 51 -1.90 -7.62 0.31
N TYR A 52 -1.74 -6.37 0.76
CA TYR A 52 -2.74 -5.32 0.60
C TYR A 52 -2.13 -4.16 -0.18
N LYS A 53 -2.92 -3.62 -1.10
CA LYS A 53 -2.50 -2.56 -2.02
C LYS A 53 -3.49 -1.40 -2.02
N PRO A 54 -3.45 -0.49 -1.03
CA PRO A 54 -4.21 0.75 -1.10
C PRO A 54 -3.73 1.62 -2.26
N ASN A 55 -4.68 2.09 -3.06
CA ASN A 55 -4.42 3.01 -4.16
C ASN A 55 -4.56 4.45 -3.68
N PHE A 56 -3.42 5.14 -3.61
CA PHE A 56 -3.33 6.46 -2.99
C PHE A 56 -4.26 7.48 -3.65
N ALA A 57 -4.53 7.35 -4.96
CA ALA A 57 -5.40 8.28 -5.68
C ALA A 57 -6.82 8.36 -5.07
N PHE A 58 -7.36 7.25 -4.57
CA PHE A 58 -8.71 7.21 -3.99
C PHE A 58 -8.77 7.90 -2.63
N PHE A 59 -7.68 7.86 -1.85
CA PHE A 59 -7.57 8.55 -0.58
C PHE A 59 -7.22 10.03 -0.78
N GLU A 60 -6.27 10.34 -1.67
CA GLU A 60 -5.83 11.69 -2.02
C GLU A 60 -6.98 12.58 -2.49
N ALA A 61 -7.88 12.05 -3.31
CA ALA A 61 -9.04 12.77 -3.84
C ALA A 61 -9.98 13.31 -2.74
N LEU A 62 -9.90 12.78 -1.52
CA LEU A 62 -10.73 13.17 -0.38
C LEU A 62 -10.03 14.20 0.53
N GLY A 63 -8.82 14.64 0.17
CA GLY A 63 -8.05 15.59 0.96
C GLY A 63 -7.64 15.04 2.32
N ARG A 64 -7.65 15.88 3.35
CA ARG A 64 -7.18 15.52 4.70
C ARG A 64 -7.93 14.30 5.29
N PRO A 65 -9.27 14.21 5.23
CA PRO A 65 -9.99 13.03 5.71
C PRO A 65 -9.57 11.72 5.03
N GLY A 66 -9.20 11.75 3.74
CA GLY A 66 -8.72 10.57 3.03
C GLY A 66 -7.35 10.11 3.54
N TRP A 67 -6.45 11.06 3.81
CA TRP A 67 -5.16 10.76 4.44
C TRP A 67 -5.32 10.19 5.84
N ASP A 68 -6.17 10.79 6.68
CA ASP A 68 -6.44 10.29 8.03
C ASP A 68 -7.02 8.85 7.98
N ALA A 69 -7.87 8.57 6.98
CA ALA A 69 -8.39 7.21 6.75
C ALA A 69 -7.32 6.23 6.28
N LEU A 70 -6.43 6.64 5.37
CA LEU A 70 -5.31 5.80 4.93
C LEU A 70 -4.35 5.48 6.07
N ASP A 71 -4.10 6.44 6.96
CA ASP A 71 -3.28 6.24 8.16
C ASP A 71 -3.92 5.21 9.10
N ALA A 72 -5.23 5.31 9.34
CA ALA A 72 -5.97 4.34 10.15
C ALA A 72 -5.95 2.93 9.53
N VAL A 73 -6.16 2.82 8.22
CA VAL A 73 -6.08 1.56 7.47
C VAL A 73 -4.68 0.95 7.54
N THR A 74 -3.65 1.77 7.38
CA THR A 74 -2.25 1.35 7.43
C THR A 74 -1.87 0.89 8.84
N ALA A 75 -2.34 1.58 9.88
CA ALA A 75 -2.15 1.19 11.27
C ALA A 75 -2.81 -0.18 11.54
N HIS A 76 -4.07 -0.36 11.12
CA HIS A 76 -4.78 -1.63 11.28
C HIS A 76 -4.05 -2.80 10.60
N LEU A 77 -3.62 -2.62 9.36
CA LEU A 77 -2.87 -3.62 8.60
C LEU A 77 -1.57 -4.07 9.28
N ARG A 78 -0.94 -3.21 10.08
CA ARG A 78 0.31 -3.50 10.80
C ARG A 78 0.09 -4.32 12.06
N GLU A 79 -1.05 -4.15 12.71
CA GLU A 79 -1.43 -4.91 13.91
C GLU A 79 -1.85 -6.35 13.56
N LEU A 80 -2.09 -6.65 12.28
CA LEU A 80 -2.43 -7.99 11.83
C LEU A 80 -1.29 -8.99 12.10
N PRO A 81 -1.58 -10.15 12.74
CA PRO A 81 -0.56 -11.13 13.11
C PRO A 81 0.16 -11.75 11.90
N GLN A 82 -0.55 -11.90 10.78
CA GLN A 82 0.01 -12.42 9.54
C GLN A 82 1.00 -11.46 8.88
N LYS A 83 1.02 -10.16 9.24
CA LYS A 83 1.91 -9.13 8.68
C LYS A 83 1.95 -9.20 7.15
N PRO A 84 0.84 -8.87 6.46
CA PRO A 84 0.78 -8.94 5.00
C PRO A 84 1.77 -7.95 4.37
N LEU A 85 2.17 -8.19 3.12
CA LEU A 85 2.98 -7.23 2.37
C LEU A 85 2.16 -5.97 2.10
N LEU A 86 2.67 -4.79 2.47
CA LEU A 86 1.98 -3.52 2.23
C LEU A 86 2.53 -2.81 1.00
N ILE A 87 1.68 -2.63 -0.02
CA ILE A 87 2.05 -2.04 -1.30
C ILE A 87 1.36 -0.69 -1.48
N ALA A 88 2.13 0.39 -1.52
CA ALA A 88 1.61 1.71 -1.86
C ALA A 88 1.41 1.81 -3.37
N ASP A 89 0.17 1.74 -3.84
CA ASP A 89 -0.10 1.97 -5.25
C ASP A 89 -0.20 3.47 -5.54
N ALA A 90 0.96 4.11 -5.65
CA ALA A 90 1.13 5.55 -5.74
C ALA A 90 1.63 6.05 -7.10
N LYS A 91 2.14 5.14 -7.96
CA LYS A 91 2.60 5.41 -9.34
C LYS A 91 3.55 6.61 -9.42
N ARG A 92 4.42 6.77 -8.42
CA ARG A 92 5.30 7.95 -8.30
C ARG A 92 6.43 7.90 -9.32
N GLY A 93 6.79 9.06 -9.85
CA GLY A 93 7.91 9.23 -10.78
C GLY A 93 8.15 10.73 -10.94
N ASP A 94 9.41 11.14 -10.76
CA ASP A 94 9.81 12.56 -10.79
C ASP A 94 11.34 12.63 -10.95
N ILE A 95 11.92 13.83 -11.05
CA ILE A 95 13.37 14.03 -11.02
C ILE A 95 13.95 13.58 -9.67
N GLY A 96 15.21 13.12 -9.66
CA GLY A 96 15.80 12.37 -8.56
C GLY A 96 15.62 12.95 -7.14
N ASN A 97 15.77 14.27 -6.96
CA ASN A 97 15.58 14.90 -5.65
C ASN A 97 14.11 14.82 -5.17
N THR A 98 13.15 15.05 -6.06
CA THR A 98 11.72 14.94 -5.74
C THR A 98 11.31 13.49 -5.51
N ALA A 99 11.76 12.57 -6.37
CA ALA A 99 11.56 11.14 -6.21
C ALA A 99 12.11 10.63 -4.86
N SER A 100 13.24 11.16 -4.39
CA SER A 100 13.78 10.84 -3.06
C SER A 100 12.87 11.25 -1.90
N ARG A 101 12.10 12.34 -2.05
CA ARG A 101 11.11 12.77 -1.05
C ARG A 101 9.88 11.89 -1.05
N TYR A 102 9.40 11.45 -2.22
CA TYR A 102 8.34 10.44 -2.29
C TYR A 102 8.77 9.13 -1.62
N ALA A 103 9.97 8.64 -1.93
CA ALA A 103 10.49 7.42 -1.34
C ALA A 103 10.64 7.54 0.19
N GLN A 104 11.15 8.66 0.70
CA GLN A 104 11.23 8.93 2.14
C GLN A 104 9.83 8.93 2.79
N GLY A 105 8.88 9.67 2.21
CA GLY A 105 7.52 9.77 2.76
C GLY A 105 6.81 8.43 2.80
N ILE A 106 6.87 7.65 1.73
CA ILE A 106 6.07 6.42 1.59
C ILE A 106 6.76 5.20 2.20
N LEU A 107 8.06 5.00 1.94
CA LEU A 107 8.77 3.79 2.35
C LEU A 107 9.36 3.88 3.76
N GLU A 108 9.63 5.08 4.28
CA GLU A 108 10.20 5.27 5.63
C GLU A 108 9.17 5.82 6.61
N VAL A 109 8.58 6.99 6.32
CA VAL A 109 7.64 7.65 7.24
C VAL A 109 6.33 6.86 7.34
N MET A 110 5.68 6.63 6.21
CA MET A 110 4.48 5.77 6.15
C MET A 110 4.84 4.29 6.25
N GLY A 111 6.10 3.91 6.03
CA GLY A 111 6.65 2.58 6.23
C GLY A 111 5.98 1.45 5.44
N TYR A 112 5.62 1.69 4.18
CA TYR A 112 5.20 0.63 3.25
C TYR A 112 6.37 -0.29 2.87
N ASP A 113 6.09 -1.55 2.56
CA ASP A 113 7.11 -2.50 2.08
C ASP A 113 7.44 -2.26 0.61
N ALA A 114 6.43 -1.91 -0.18
CA ALA A 114 6.51 -1.80 -1.63
C ALA A 114 5.84 -0.52 -2.14
N ILE A 115 6.22 -0.06 -3.34
CA ILE A 115 5.57 1.08 -4.00
C ILE A 115 5.52 0.87 -5.51
N THR A 116 4.43 1.29 -6.16
CA THR A 116 4.38 1.37 -7.64
C THR A 116 5.01 2.67 -8.13
N VAL A 117 5.83 2.58 -9.17
CA VAL A 117 6.52 3.74 -9.79
C VAL A 117 6.20 3.88 -11.28
N ALA A 118 6.37 5.08 -11.82
CA ALA A 118 6.21 5.38 -13.24
C ALA A 118 7.61 5.58 -13.89
N PRO A 119 8.16 4.58 -14.60
CA PRO A 119 9.56 4.60 -15.05
C PRO A 119 9.81 5.44 -16.31
N TYR A 120 8.79 6.15 -16.81
CA TYR A 120 8.82 6.85 -18.11
C TYR A 120 9.94 7.89 -18.20
N MET A 121 10.25 8.58 -17.10
CA MET A 121 11.27 9.64 -17.07
C MET A 121 12.71 9.11 -17.06
N GLY A 122 12.90 7.79 -16.93
CA GLY A 122 14.21 7.16 -16.92
C GLY A 122 14.63 6.64 -15.54
N ARG A 123 15.86 6.12 -15.47
CA ARG A 123 16.40 5.43 -14.29
C ARG A 123 16.43 6.30 -13.04
N ASP A 124 16.75 7.58 -13.20
CA ASP A 124 16.83 8.58 -12.13
C ASP A 124 15.48 8.82 -11.43
N SER A 125 14.37 8.57 -12.12
CA SER A 125 13.02 8.63 -11.54
C SER A 125 12.63 7.40 -10.72
N VAL A 126 13.38 6.31 -10.84
CA VAL A 126 13.10 5.00 -10.20
C VAL A 126 14.09 4.69 -9.08
N GLU A 127 15.38 4.97 -9.31
CA GLU A 127 16.48 4.64 -8.39
C GLU A 127 16.26 5.09 -6.94
N PRO A 128 15.65 6.26 -6.65
CA PRO A 128 15.38 6.68 -5.27
C PRO A 128 14.46 5.76 -4.46
N PHE A 129 13.66 4.93 -5.13
CA PHE A 129 12.76 3.96 -4.52
C PHE A 129 13.42 2.60 -4.27
N LEU A 130 14.56 2.30 -4.90
CA LEU A 130 15.32 1.05 -4.74
C LEU A 130 16.10 1.03 -3.41
N ARG A 131 15.38 1.09 -2.29
CA ARG A 131 15.94 1.09 -0.94
C ARG A 131 16.08 -0.33 -0.39
N ASP A 132 17.02 -0.51 0.52
CA ASP A 132 17.24 -1.81 1.14
C ASP A 132 15.98 -2.31 1.87
N GLY A 133 15.65 -3.59 1.67
CA GLY A 133 14.44 -4.21 2.20
C GLY A 133 13.12 -3.69 1.64
N LYS A 134 13.13 -2.87 0.57
CA LYS A 134 11.93 -2.35 -0.10
C LYS A 134 11.76 -2.92 -1.50
N TRP A 135 10.53 -2.86 -1.99
CA TRP A 135 10.13 -3.36 -3.31
C TRP A 135 9.62 -2.22 -4.19
N VAL A 136 9.91 -2.30 -5.49
CA VAL A 136 9.53 -1.33 -6.51
C VAL A 136 9.02 -2.07 -7.74
#